data_AF-A0A0R1W2X7-F1
#
_entry.id   AF-A0A0R1W2X7-F1
#
_cell.length_a   1.000
_cell.length_b   1.000
_cell.length_c   1.000
_cell.angle_alpha   90.00
_cell.angle_beta   90.00
_cell.angle_gamma   90.00
#
_symmetry.space_group_name_H-M   'P 1'
#
loop_
_entity.id
_entity.type
_entity.pdbx_description
1 polymer ?
#
loop_
_entity_poly.entity_id
_entity_poly.type
_entity_poly.pdbx_seq_one_letter_code
_entity_poly.pdbx_strand_id
1 'polypeptide(L)'
;MNALKHNSSIDADEIYNPQEHQEDKLPFGSHEWQDSVFATDMRQVKKADVIVSILDYKYEEHNLEPDAGTVFEIGAAWAWHIPIVMVQFNPENELNLMLARSHTAMFTGDKINDGLKEYNFNTLPTVWTDMKVF
;
A
#
# COMPACT_ATOMS: atom_id res chain seq x y z
N MET A 1 7.67 2.01 -8.76
CA MET A 1 8.47 1.55 -7.60
C MET A 1 9.93 2.04 -7.56
N ASN A 2 10.42 2.78 -8.56
CA ASN A 2 11.79 3.31 -8.52
C ASN A 2 12.03 4.36 -7.42
N ALA A 3 11.02 5.15 -7.02
CA ALA A 3 11.20 6.21 -6.01
C ALA A 3 11.71 5.67 -4.65
N LEU A 4 11.09 4.60 -4.15
CA LEU A 4 11.46 3.97 -2.86
C LEU A 4 12.91 3.47 -2.85
N LYS A 5 13.39 2.88 -3.96
CA LYS A 5 14.77 2.38 -4.09
C LYS A 5 15.83 3.48 -4.01
N HIS A 6 15.45 4.75 -4.20
CA HIS A 6 16.36 5.90 -4.08
C HIS A 6 16.21 6.65 -2.75
N ASN A 7 15.34 6.18 -1.85
CA ASN A 7 15.17 6.80 -0.54
C ASN A 7 16.23 6.28 0.43
N SER A 8 16.98 7.18 1.06
CA SER A 8 18.06 6.84 2.00
C SER A 8 17.62 6.20 3.33
N SER A 9 16.32 6.24 3.64
CA SER A 9 15.75 5.67 4.87
C SER A 9 15.05 4.32 4.64
N ILE A 10 15.17 3.75 3.44
CA ILE A 10 14.66 2.42 3.09
C ILE A 10 15.84 1.52 2.74
N ASP A 11 15.79 0.27 3.17
CA ASP A 11 16.64 -0.78 2.62
C ASP A 11 16.04 -1.27 1.29
N ALA A 12 16.70 -0.92 0.18
CA ALA A 12 16.18 -1.18 -1.16
C ALA A 12 16.13 -2.67 -1.53
N ASP A 13 16.91 -3.50 -0.84
CA ASP A 13 16.98 -4.95 -1.08
C ASP A 13 15.90 -5.71 -0.29
N GLU A 14 15.31 -5.10 0.73
CA GLU A 14 14.27 -5.69 1.60
C GLU A 14 12.85 -5.19 1.26
N ILE A 15 12.66 -4.56 0.09
CA ILE A 15 11.33 -4.20 -0.40
C ILE A 15 10.61 -5.46 -0.90
N TYR A 16 9.58 -5.90 -0.18
CA TYR A 16 8.69 -6.98 -0.62
C TYR A 16 7.59 -6.44 -1.55
N ASN A 17 7.48 -6.97 -2.77
CA ASN A 17 6.39 -6.70 -3.70
C ASN A 17 5.59 -7.99 -3.96
N PRO A 18 4.32 -8.11 -3.49
CA PRO A 18 3.53 -9.33 -3.67
C PRO A 18 3.47 -9.84 -5.12
N GLN A 19 3.48 -8.93 -6.11
CA GLN A 19 3.40 -9.31 -7.53
C GLN A 19 4.66 -10.04 -8.04
N GLU A 20 5.80 -9.87 -7.38
CA GLU A 20 7.08 -10.50 -7.72
C GLU A 20 7.23 -11.89 -7.06
N HIS A 21 6.29 -12.27 -6.19
CA HIS A 21 6.34 -13.51 -5.40
C HIS A 21 5.14 -14.42 -5.72
N GLN A 22 5.13 -14.98 -6.94
CA GLN A 22 4.06 -15.88 -7.38
C GLN A 22 4.32 -17.35 -6.99
N GLU A 23 3.27 -18.05 -6.56
CA GLU A 23 3.30 -19.48 -6.20
C GLU A 23 3.09 -20.38 -7.43
N ASP A 24 4.05 -20.37 -8.35
CA ASP A 24 3.97 -21.05 -9.66
C ASP A 24 3.86 -22.59 -9.57
N LYS A 25 4.13 -23.16 -8.39
CA LYS A 25 4.09 -24.62 -8.16
C LYS A 25 2.69 -25.13 -7.86
N LEU A 26 1.76 -24.24 -7.51
CA LEU A 26 0.38 -24.58 -7.17
C LEU A 26 -0.55 -24.09 -8.29
N PRO A 27 -1.62 -24.82 -8.64
CA PRO A 27 -2.57 -24.34 -9.63
C PRO A 27 -3.21 -23.04 -9.16
N PHE A 28 -3.16 -22.01 -10.01
CA PHE A 28 -3.74 -20.70 -9.70
C PHE A 28 -5.21 -20.85 -9.28
N GLY A 29 -5.57 -20.24 -8.15
CA GLY A 29 -6.92 -20.29 -7.59
C GLY A 29 -7.31 -21.61 -6.92
N SER A 30 -6.43 -22.61 -6.84
CA SER A 30 -6.65 -23.79 -5.98
C SER A 30 -6.68 -23.41 -4.50
N HIS A 31 -7.27 -24.27 -3.66
CA HIS A 31 -7.32 -24.01 -2.23
C HIS A 31 -5.91 -23.95 -1.61
N GLU A 32 -5.00 -24.84 -2.00
CA GLU A 32 -3.61 -24.78 -1.51
C GLU A 32 -2.90 -23.50 -1.96
N TRP A 33 -3.15 -23.04 -3.19
CA TRP A 33 -2.60 -21.78 -3.70
C TRP A 33 -3.13 -20.59 -2.91
N GLN A 34 -4.44 -20.55 -2.65
CA GLN A 34 -5.09 -19.49 -1.86
C GLN A 34 -4.50 -19.44 -0.45
N ASP A 35 -4.39 -20.58 0.23
CA ASP A 35 -3.81 -20.67 1.57
C ASP A 35 -2.35 -20.20 1.59
N SER A 36 -1.54 -20.60 0.60
CA SER A 36 -0.12 -20.23 0.54
C SER A 36 0.09 -18.74 0.31
N VAL A 37 -0.59 -18.17 -0.70
CA VAL A 37 -0.45 -16.75 -1.07
C VAL A 37 -0.97 -15.87 0.07
N PHE A 38 -2.18 -16.14 0.56
CA PHE A 38 -2.76 -15.37 1.67
C PHE A 38 -1.88 -15.40 2.93
N ALA A 39 -1.38 -16.57 3.31
CA ALA A 39 -0.53 -16.69 4.49
C ALA A 39 0.84 -16.02 4.31
N THR A 40 1.35 -15.96 3.07
CA THR A 40 2.60 -15.29 2.74
C THR A 40 2.43 -13.77 2.81
N ASP A 41 1.45 -13.21 2.12
CA ASP A 41 1.23 -11.77 2.08
C ASP A 41 0.90 -11.22 3.47
N MET A 42 0.02 -11.87 4.23
CA MET A 42 -0.29 -11.44 5.61
C MET A 42 0.89 -11.53 6.57
N ARG A 43 1.81 -12.48 6.34
CA ARG A 43 3.05 -12.57 7.12
C ARG A 43 3.99 -11.42 6.80
N GLN A 44 4.09 -11.04 5.53
CA GLN A 44 4.92 -9.91 5.12
C GLN A 44 4.33 -8.59 5.61
N VAL A 45 3.01 -8.40 5.49
CA VAL A 45 2.32 -7.25 6.09
C VAL A 45 2.67 -7.14 7.56
N LYS A 46 2.56 -8.25 8.32
CA LYS A 46 2.83 -8.25 9.77
C LYS A 46 4.31 -8.02 10.13
N LYS A 47 5.25 -8.42 9.26
CA LYS A 47 6.69 -8.30 9.49
C LYS A 47 7.20 -6.91 9.11
N ALA A 48 6.54 -6.22 8.19
CA ALA A 48 6.98 -4.95 7.66
C ALA A 48 7.05 -3.85 8.72
N ASP A 49 8.08 -3.00 8.63
CA ASP A 49 8.19 -1.78 9.43
C ASP A 49 7.20 -0.70 8.98
N VAL A 50 6.78 -0.76 7.71
CA VAL A 50 5.86 0.18 7.06
C VAL A 50 5.25 -0.46 5.82
N ILE A 51 3.99 -0.16 5.55
CA ILE A 51 3.32 -0.54 4.30
C ILE A 51 3.26 0.67 3.37
N VAL A 52 3.62 0.49 2.09
CA VAL A 52 3.38 1.49 1.04
C VAL A 52 2.29 0.95 0.11
N SER A 53 1.09 1.52 0.21
CA SER A 53 -0.09 1.06 -0.56
C SER A 53 -0.38 2.00 -1.72
N ILE A 54 -0.51 1.45 -2.92
CA ILE A 54 -1.00 2.17 -4.09
C ILE A 54 -2.52 1.98 -4.15
N LEU A 55 -3.27 3.07 -3.98
CA LEU A 55 -4.72 3.03 -4.10
C LEU A 55 -5.09 3.06 -5.59
N ASP A 56 -5.11 1.90 -6.22
CA ASP A 56 -5.51 1.76 -7.62
C ASP A 56 -7.04 1.66 -7.73
N TYR A 57 -7.63 2.48 -8.61
CA TYR A 57 -9.07 2.56 -8.84
C TYR A 57 -9.35 2.01 -10.24
N LYS A 58 -10.29 1.07 -10.35
CA LYS A 58 -10.66 0.48 -11.64
C LYS A 58 -11.64 1.38 -12.39
N TYR A 59 -11.15 2.50 -12.91
CA TYR A 59 -11.97 3.47 -13.66
C TYR A 59 -12.68 2.87 -14.88
N GLU A 60 -12.03 1.92 -15.56
CA GLU A 60 -12.59 1.22 -16.73
C GLU A 60 -13.85 0.42 -16.38
N GLU A 61 -13.97 -0.02 -15.12
CA GLU A 61 -15.12 -0.77 -14.59
C GLU A 61 -16.12 0.13 -13.87
N HIS A 62 -15.94 1.47 -13.93
CA HIS A 62 -16.68 2.47 -13.14
C HIS A 62 -16.65 2.18 -11.63
N ASN A 63 -15.63 1.47 -11.15
CA ASN A 63 -15.44 1.19 -9.75
C ASN A 63 -14.61 2.32 -9.13
N LEU A 64 -15.25 3.09 -8.27
CA LEU A 64 -14.63 4.18 -7.51
C LEU A 64 -14.09 3.70 -6.16
N GLU A 65 -13.96 2.39 -5.96
CA GLU A 65 -13.34 1.83 -4.76
C GLU A 65 -11.93 1.31 -5.09
N PRO A 66 -10.95 1.54 -4.19
CA PRO A 66 -9.66 0.88 -4.27
C PRO A 66 -9.79 -0.64 -4.25
N ASP A 67 -8.79 -1.35 -4.76
CA ASP A 67 -8.72 -2.81 -4.71
C ASP A 67 -9.01 -3.37 -3.29
N ALA A 68 -9.97 -4.29 -3.21
CA ALA A 68 -10.45 -4.82 -1.93
C ALA A 68 -9.36 -5.59 -1.16
N GLY A 69 -8.42 -6.24 -1.87
CA GLY A 69 -7.27 -6.89 -1.25
C GLY A 69 -6.36 -5.86 -0.58
N THR A 70 -6.03 -4.80 -1.30
CA THR A 70 -5.25 -3.66 -0.76
C THR A 70 -5.93 -3.04 0.46
N VAL A 71 -7.25 -2.82 0.43
CA VAL A 71 -8.02 -2.28 1.56
C VAL A 71 -7.99 -3.23 2.76
N PHE A 72 -8.07 -4.54 2.54
CA PHE A 72 -7.97 -5.54 3.59
C PHE A 72 -6.60 -5.51 4.30
N GLU A 73 -5.52 -5.43 3.54
CA GLU A 73 -4.15 -5.36 4.06
C GLU A 73 -3.91 -4.07 4.84
N ILE A 74 -4.41 -2.92 4.36
CA ILE A 74 -4.40 -1.65 5.09
C ILE A 74 -5.11 -1.79 6.43
N GLY A 75 -6.31 -2.39 6.44
CA GLY A 75 -7.06 -2.63 7.67
C GLY A 75 -6.31 -3.50 8.68
N ALA A 76 -5.66 -4.56 8.21
CA ALA A 76 -4.83 -5.43 9.04
C ALA A 76 -3.59 -4.72 9.58
N ALA A 77 -2.87 -3.99 8.74
CA ALA A 77 -1.71 -3.19 9.14
C ALA A 77 -2.09 -2.17 10.22
N TRP A 78 -3.21 -1.45 10.03
CA TRP A 78 -3.72 -0.51 11.01
C TRP A 78 -4.04 -1.18 12.35
N ALA A 79 -4.71 -2.34 12.31
CA ALA A 79 -5.04 -3.12 13.51
C ALA A 79 -3.80 -3.66 14.24
N TRP A 80 -2.69 -3.86 13.53
CA TRP A 80 -1.41 -4.27 14.09
C TRP A 80 -0.47 -3.11 14.42
N HIS A 81 -0.94 -1.86 14.33
CA HIS A 81 -0.14 -0.66 14.57
C HIS A 81 1.06 -0.50 13.64
N ILE A 82 0.94 -1.03 12.43
CA ILE A 82 1.96 -0.91 11.39
C ILE A 82 1.67 0.38 10.59
N PRO A 83 2.65 1.28 10.46
CA PRO A 83 2.52 2.53 9.71
C PRO A 83 2.14 2.29 8.24
N ILE A 84 1.31 3.19 7.68
CA ILE A 84 0.77 3.04 6.32
C ILE A 84 1.02 4.33 5.54
N VAL A 85 1.82 4.23 4.47
CA VAL A 85 2.02 5.29 3.49
C VAL A 85 1.14 4.99 2.28
N MET A 86 0.14 5.82 2.04
CA MET A 86 -0.75 5.65 0.89
C MET A 86 -0.35 6.56 -0.26
N VAL A 87 -0.53 6.08 -1.49
CA VAL A 87 -0.38 6.91 -2.69
C VAL A 87 -1.59 6.81 -3.61
N GLN A 88 -1.96 7.94 -4.21
CA GLN A 88 -3.09 8.02 -5.14
C GLN A 88 -2.74 8.93 -6.33
N PHE A 89 -2.70 8.37 -7.54
CA PHE A 89 -2.32 9.11 -8.75
C PHE A 89 -3.37 10.13 -9.20
N ASN A 90 -4.65 9.93 -8.88
CA ASN A 90 -5.72 10.87 -9.20
C ASN A 90 -6.20 11.63 -7.95
N PRO A 91 -5.75 12.87 -7.73
CA PRO A 91 -6.13 13.66 -6.56
C PRO A 91 -7.61 14.05 -6.53
N GLU A 92 -8.33 13.99 -7.66
CA GLU A 92 -9.75 14.31 -7.76
C GLU A 92 -10.65 13.17 -7.24
N ASN A 93 -10.09 11.99 -6.98
CA ASN A 93 -10.84 10.91 -6.34
C ASN A 93 -11.30 11.31 -4.94
N GLU A 94 -12.43 10.75 -4.53
CA GLU A 94 -12.82 10.79 -3.13
C GLU A 94 -12.16 9.63 -2.38
N LEU A 95 -11.69 9.91 -1.16
CA LEU A 95 -11.06 8.94 -0.27
C LEU A 95 -12.05 8.52 0.80
N ASN A 96 -12.22 7.21 0.97
CA ASN A 96 -13.08 6.69 2.03
C ASN A 96 -12.53 7.09 3.41
N LEU A 97 -13.43 7.47 4.33
CA LEU A 97 -13.08 7.85 5.71
C LEU A 97 -12.11 6.86 6.40
N MET A 98 -12.30 5.55 6.20
CA MET A 98 -11.47 4.53 6.85
C MET A 98 -10.01 4.61 6.40
N LEU A 99 -9.77 4.93 5.12
CA LEU A 99 -8.43 5.12 4.56
C LEU A 99 -7.85 6.47 5.00
N ALA A 100 -8.66 7.53 4.97
CA ALA A 100 -8.29 8.87 5.44
C ALA A 100 -7.86 8.91 6.91
N ARG A 101 -8.32 7.95 7.73
CA ARG A 101 -8.00 7.87 9.16
C ARG A 101 -6.97 6.79 9.51
N SER A 102 -6.65 5.88 8.61
CA SER A 102 -5.68 4.80 8.85
C SER A 102 -4.28 5.10 8.34
N HIS A 103 -4.12 6.05 7.40
CA HIS A 103 -2.79 6.39 6.89
C HIS A 103 -1.92 7.12 7.92
N THR A 104 -0.62 6.83 7.89
CA THR A 104 0.43 7.64 8.51
C THR A 104 0.78 8.81 7.61
N ALA A 105 0.98 8.57 6.30
CA ALA A 105 1.26 9.60 5.31
C ALA A 105 0.51 9.32 4.02
N MET A 106 0.14 10.37 3.29
CA MET A 106 -0.48 10.24 1.98
C MET A 106 0.14 11.20 0.97
N PHE A 107 0.47 10.68 -0.21
CA PHE A 107 0.98 11.46 -1.35
C PHE A 107 0.09 11.26 -2.57
N THR A 108 -0.20 12.36 -3.28
CA THR A 108 -1.16 12.35 -4.40
C THR A 108 -0.57 12.99 -5.64
N GLY A 109 -1.00 12.51 -6.82
CA GLY A 109 -0.63 13.09 -8.11
C GLY A 109 0.88 13.25 -8.34
N ASP A 110 1.29 14.47 -8.64
CA ASP A 110 2.68 14.85 -8.92
C ASP A 110 3.60 14.77 -7.69
N LYS A 111 3.04 14.86 -6.47
CA LYS A 111 3.80 14.79 -5.21
C LYS A 111 4.31 13.40 -4.87
N ILE A 112 3.82 12.33 -5.54
CA ILE A 112 4.14 10.94 -5.18
C ILE A 112 5.63 10.65 -5.30
N ASN A 113 6.26 11.04 -6.42
CA ASN A 113 7.64 10.66 -6.68
C ASN A 113 8.61 11.30 -5.69
N ASP A 114 8.51 12.62 -5.51
CA ASP A 114 9.37 13.36 -4.59
C ASP A 114 9.03 13.00 -3.13
N GLY A 115 7.73 12.88 -2.81
CA GLY A 115 7.25 12.43 -1.51
C GLY A 115 7.85 11.09 -1.09
N LEU A 116 7.75 10.05 -1.92
CA LEU A 116 8.32 8.74 -1.59
C LEU A 116 9.86 8.74 -1.55
N LYS A 117 10.52 9.60 -2.32
CA LYS A 117 11.99 9.67 -2.37
C LYS A 117 12.60 10.41 -1.17
N GLU A 118 11.90 11.43 -0.66
CA GLU A 118 12.39 12.31 0.40
C GLU A 118 11.78 12.03 1.78
N TYR A 119 10.66 11.30 1.84
CA TYR A 119 10.01 10.95 3.11
C TYR A 119 10.92 10.16 4.02
N ASN A 120 10.96 10.52 5.31
CA ASN A 120 11.81 9.84 6.27
C ASN A 120 11.08 8.66 6.91
N PHE A 121 11.34 7.45 6.40
CA PHE A 121 10.75 6.20 6.87
C PHE A 121 11.28 5.75 8.24
N ASN A 122 12.34 6.38 8.78
CA ASN A 122 12.79 6.12 10.15
C ASN A 122 11.95 6.85 11.22
N THR A 123 11.33 7.98 10.85
CA THR A 123 10.57 8.82 11.81
C THR A 123 9.08 8.89 11.50
N LEU A 124 8.67 8.48 10.31
CA LEU A 124 7.28 8.30 9.89
C LEU A 124 6.39 9.53 10.20
N PRO A 125 6.80 10.75 9.81
CA PRO A 125 6.02 11.94 10.11
C PRO A 125 4.66 11.89 9.42
N THR A 126 3.62 12.39 10.09
CA THR A 126 2.29 12.40 9.51
C THR A 126 2.20 13.37 8.33
N VAL A 127 1.73 12.90 7.18
CA VAL A 127 1.38 13.73 6.02
C VAL A 127 -0.11 13.56 5.76
N TRP A 128 -0.88 14.59 6.06
CA TRP A 128 -2.33 14.56 5.88
C TRP A 128 -2.70 14.71 4.41
N THR A 129 -3.72 13.95 3.99
CA THR A 129 -4.33 14.10 2.67
C THR A 129 -5.13 15.41 2.57
N ASP A 130 -5.11 16.02 1.39
CA ASP A 130 -5.98 17.12 0.97
C ASP A 130 -7.15 16.63 0.09
N MET A 131 -7.23 15.33 -0.18
CA MET A 131 -8.32 14.73 -0.96
C MET A 131 -9.66 14.89 -0.25
N LYS A 132 -10.72 14.99 -1.05
CA LYS A 132 -12.09 15.00 -0.55
C LYS A 132 -12.40 13.65 0.12
N VAL A 133 -12.96 13.69 1.34
CA VAL A 133 -13.37 12.48 2.08
C VAL A 133 -14.88 12.27 1.95
N PHE A 134 -15.30 11.01 1.85
CA PHE A 134 -16.69 10.57 1.86
C PHE A 134 -16.97 9.48 2.89
#